data_AF-A0A1F0B833-F1
#
_entry.id   AF-A0A1F0B833-F1
#
_cell.length_a   1.000
_cell.length_b   1.000
_cell.length_c   1.000
_cell.angle_alpha   90.00
_cell.angle_beta   90.00
_cell.angle_gamma   90.00
#
_symmetry.space_group_name_H-M   'P 1'
#
loop_
_entity.id
_entity.type
_entity.pdbx_description
1 polymer ?
#
loop_
_entity_poly.entity_id
_entity_poly.type
_entity_poly.pdbx_seq_one_letter_code
_entity_poly.pdbx_strand_id
1 'polypeptide(L)' 'MSGGEAQRVALAKIILKNPPLILADELTASLVLITSQGIMKLLLDLKNENRLIIIASHNPNIWNQADEVINLNQL' A
#
# COMPACT_ATOMS: atom_id res chain seq x y z
N MET A 1 17.82 -6.64 7.64
CA MET A 1 16.46 -7.05 7.27
C MET A 1 16.32 -6.93 5.77
N SER A 2 15.74 -7.91 5.10
CA SER A 2 15.38 -7.78 3.68
C SER A 2 14.29 -6.72 3.49
N GLY A 3 14.15 -6.16 2.28
CA GLY A 3 13.09 -5.19 1.99
C GLY A 3 11.69 -5.72 2.33
N GLY A 4 11.43 -7.01 2.06
CA GLY A 4 10.16 -7.66 2.42
C GLY A 4 9.94 -7.84 3.93
N GLU A 5 11.00 -8.04 4.72
CA GLU A 5 10.89 -8.08 6.19
C GLU A 5 10.54 -6.71 6.77
N ALA A 6 11.19 -5.65 6.28
CA ALA A 6 10.93 -4.29 6.74
C ALA A 6 9.47 -3.89 6.49
N GLN A 7 8.92 -4.27 5.33
CA GLN A 7 7.52 -4.02 5.01
C GLN A 7 6.54 -4.82 5.85
N ARG A 8 6.81 -6.11 6.12
CA ARG A 8 5.96 -6.90 7.03
C ARG A 8 5.91 -6.28 8.43
N VAL A 9 7.04 -5.76 8.94
CA VAL A 9 7.08 -5.06 10.22
C VAL A 9 6.29 -3.74 10.15
N ALA A 10 6.40 -2.98 9.06
CA ALA A 10 5.61 -1.76 8.87
C ALA A 10 4.10 -2.06 8.86
N LEU A 11 3.69 -3.11 8.14
CA LEU A 11 2.30 -3.54 8.06
C LEU A 11 1.76 -4.01 9.42
N ALA A 12 2.55 -4.77 10.18
CA ALA A 12 2.20 -5.15 11.54
C ALA A 12 1.99 -3.93 12.45
N LYS A 13 2.83 -2.88 12.33
CA LYS A 13 2.65 -1.63 13.07
C LYS A 13 1.34 -0.94 12.70
N ILE A 14 0.98 -0.91 11.41
CA ILE A 14 -0.28 -0.33 10.93
C ILE A 14 -1.46 -1.09 11.53
N ILE A 15 -1.45 -2.42 11.49
CA ILE A 15 -2.50 -3.27 12.07
C ILE A 15 -2.68 -2.97 13.56
N LEU A 16 -1.58 -2.93 14.32
CA LEU A 16 -1.61 -2.69 15.76
C LEU A 16 -2.06 -1.28 16.14
N LYS A 17 -1.68 -0.27 15.35
CA LYS A 17 -2.03 1.13 15.61
C LYS A 17 -3.42 1.50 15.10
N ASN A 18 -3.98 0.71 14.21
CA ASN A 18 -5.28 0.92 13.58
C ASN A 18 -5.51 2.38 13.14
N PRO A 19 -4.57 3.04 12.42
CA PRO A 19 -4.71 4.45 12.10
C PRO A 19 -5.88 4.70 11.14
N PRO A 20 -6.50 5.89 11.18
CA PRO A 20 -7.53 6.29 10.23
C PRO A 20 -6.95 6.71 8.88
N LEU A 21 -5.64 6.99 8.81
CA LEU A 21 -4.94 7.34 7.57
C LEU A 21 -3.68 6.48 7.42
N ILE A 22 -3.53 5.86 6.26
CA ILE A 22 -2.33 5.15 5.86
C ILE A 22 -1.75 5.81 4.61
N LEU A 23 -0.49 6.24 4.69
CA LEU A 23 0.27 6.73 3.56
C LEU A 23 1.30 5.68 3.16
N ALA A 24 1.22 5.22 1.92
CA ALA A 24 2.01 4.14 1.36
C ALA A 24 2.82 4.67 0.18
N ASP A 25 4.06 5.08 0.45
CA ASP A 25 4.97 5.60 -0.56
C ASP A 25 5.82 4.47 -1.16
N GLU A 26 5.73 4.27 -2.47
CA GLU A 26 6.50 3.30 -3.27
C GLU A 26 6.65 1.90 -2.66
N LEU A 27 5.62 1.39 -1.97
CA LEU A 27 5.66 0.10 -1.25
C LEU A 27 5.98 -1.13 -2.10
N THR A 28 6.07 -1.01 -3.43
CA THR A 28 6.31 -2.14 -4.34
C THR A 28 7.65 -2.05 -5.09
N ALA A 29 8.39 -0.95 -4.97
CA ALA A 29 9.61 -0.71 -5.72
C ALA A 29 10.76 -1.69 -5.37
N SER A 30 10.73 -2.30 -4.17
CA SER A 30 11.82 -3.16 -3.68
C SER A 30 11.48 -4.67 -3.63
N LEU A 31 10.34 -5.12 -4.19
CA LEU A 31 9.91 -6.52 -4.09
C LEU A 31 9.78 -7.23 -5.43
N VAL A 32 10.07 -8.53 -5.39
CA VAL A 32 9.66 -9.49 -6.42
C VAL A 32 8.13 -9.42 -6.57
N LEU A 33 7.67 -9.30 -7.82
CA LEU A 33 6.27 -9.12 -8.24
C LEU A 33 5.23 -9.94 -7.43
N ILE A 34 5.54 -11.21 -7.13
CA ILE A 34 4.64 -12.12 -6.40
C ILE A 34 4.43 -11.65 -4.95
N THR A 35 5.50 -11.24 -4.26
CA THR A 35 5.40 -10.76 -2.87
C THR A 35 4.73 -9.39 -2.80
N SER A 36 4.93 -8.56 -3.83
CA SER A 36 4.29 -7.24 -3.95
C SER A 36 2.76 -7.35 -4.01
N GLN A 37 2.20 -8.35 -4.69
CA GLN A 37 0.74 -8.57 -4.75
C GLN A 37 0.15 -8.97 -3.40
N GLY A 38 0.83 -9.86 -2.65
CA GLY A 38 0.36 -10.29 -1.32
C GLY A 38 0.34 -9.15 -0.30
N ILE A 39 1.37 -8.30 -0.30
CA ILE A 39 1.43 -7.13 0.58
C ILE A 39 0.36 -6.10 0.19
N MET A 40 0.15 -5.86 -1.10
CA MET A 40 -0.90 -4.96 -1.57
C MET A 40 -2.28 -5.45 -1.15
N LYS A 41 -2.58 -6.75 -1.36
CA LYS A 41 -3.85 -7.33 -0.92
C LYS A 41 -4.07 -7.11 0.57
N LEU A 42 -3.06 -7.38 1.38
CA LEU A 42 -3.17 -7.24 2.83
C LEU A 42 -3.33 -5.76 3.26
N LEU A 43 -2.73 -4.82 2.54
CA LEU A 43 -2.96 -3.39 2.73
C LEU A 43 -4.39 -2.98 2.37
N LEU A 44 -4.93 -3.49 1.25
CA LEU A 44 -6.31 -3.22 0.82
C LEU A 44 -7.33 -3.87 1.76
N ASP A 45 -7.04 -5.06 2.29
CA ASP A 45 -7.87 -5.74 3.31
C ASP A 45 -7.95 -4.95 4.62
N LEU A 46 -7.06 -3.98 4.85
CA LEU A 46 -7.15 -3.07 6.00
C LEU A 46 -8.20 -1.98 5.80
N LYS A 47 -8.66 -1.71 4.57
CA LYS A 47 -9.68 -0.70 4.30
C LYS A 47 -10.95 -0.99 5.11
N ASN A 48 -11.50 0.05 5.70
CA ASN A 48 -12.80 0.04 6.37
C ASN A 48 -13.44 1.42 6.24
N GLU A 49 -14.69 1.58 6.69
CA GLU A 49 -15.47 2.81 6.55
C GLU A 49 -14.80 4.05 7.18
N ASN A 50 -13.90 3.87 8.15
CA ASN A 50 -13.22 4.95 8.88
C ASN A 50 -11.73 5.07 8.53
N ARG A 51 -11.28 4.43 7.45
CA ARG A 51 -9.87 4.42 7.05
C ARG A 51 -9.67 4.88 5.61
N LEU A 52 -8.84 5.90 5.45
CA LEU A 52 -8.29 6.34 4.18
C LEU A 52 -6.91 5.73 3.95
N ILE A 53 -6.68 5.20 2.75
CA ILE A 53 -5.39 4.65 2.32
C ILE A 53 -4.98 5.39 1.05
N ILE A 54 -3.82 6.06 1.08
CA ILE A 54 -3.24 6.76 -0.07
C ILE A 54 -1.97 6.03 -0.46
N ILE A 55 -1.89 5.62 -1.72
CA ILE A 55 -0.75 4.87 -2.26
C ILE A 55 -0.14 5.69 -3.40
N ALA A 56 1.15 6.02 -3.27
CA ALA A 56 1.93 6.56 -4.37
C ALA A 56 2.58 5.39 -5.13
N SER A 57 2.30 5.28 -6.43
CA SER A 57 2.87 4.21 -7.25
C SER A 57 2.93 4.54 -8.74
N HIS A 58 3.96 4.03 -9.39
CA HIS A 58 4.08 3.96 -10.85
C HIS A 58 3.58 2.64 -11.45
N ASN A 59 3.08 1.69 -10.64
CA ASN A 59 2.70 0.35 -11.09
C ASN A 59 1.23 0.30 -11.52
N PRO A 60 0.93 0.00 -12.80
CA PRO A 60 -0.44 -0.05 -13.27
C PRO A 60 -1.31 -1.16 -12.66
N ASN A 61 -0.74 -2.15 -12.01
CA ASN A 61 -1.53 -3.17 -11.33
C ASN A 61 -2.11 -2.64 -10.00
N ILE A 62 -1.52 -1.56 -9.45
CA ILE A 62 -1.91 -1.00 -8.16
C ILE A 62 -3.05 0.00 -8.34
N TRP A 63 -2.93 0.94 -9.29
CA TRP A 63 -3.98 1.93 -9.54
C TRP A 63 -5.31 1.31 -10.03
N ASN A 64 -5.28 0.08 -10.55
CA ASN A 64 -6.46 -0.65 -11.05
C ASN A 64 -7.28 -1.26 -9.90
N GLN A 65 -6.70 -1.31 -8.71
CA GLN A 65 -7.34 -1.79 -7.48
C GLN A 65 -7.78 -0.63 -6.57
N ALA A 66 -7.48 0.61 -6.95
CA ALA A 66 -7.81 1.80 -6.17
C ALA A 66 -9.26 2.21 -6.40
N ASP A 67 -9.90 2.77 -5.37
CA ASP A 67 -11.23 3.35 -5.49
C ASP A 67 -11.22 4.63 -6.34
N GLU A 68 -10.17 5.43 -6.20
CA GLU A 68 -9.91 6.63 -6.98
C GLU A 68 -8.44 6.72 -7.39
N VAL A 69 -8.19 7.35 -8.55
CA VAL A 69 -6.85 7.53 -9.11
C VAL A 69 -6.64 9.00 -9.42
N ILE A 70 -5.59 9.58 -8.82
CA ILE A 70 -5.17 10.96 -9.07
C ILE A 70 -3.90 10.93 -9.90
N ASN A 71 -3.95 11.51 -11.11
CA ASN A 71 -2.78 11.67 -11.96
C ASN A 71 -2.10 13.02 -11.69
N LEU A 72 -0.93 12.98 -11.08
CA LEU A 72 -0.17 14.18 -10.73
C LEU A 72 0.36 14.96 -11.93
N ASN A 73 0.49 14.35 -13.11
CA ASN A 73 0.95 15.04 -14.32
C ASN A 73 -0.13 15.95 -14.94
N GLN A 74 -1.34 15.94 -14.39
CA GLN A 74 -2.49 16.69 -14.89
C GLN A 74 -2.98 17.74 -13.88
N LEU A 75 -2.20 18.00 -12.82
CA LEU A 75 -2.37 19.08 -11.86
C LEU A 75 -1.47 20.27 -12.24
#